data_AF-A0A174BCQ4-F1
#
_entry.id   AF-A0A174BCQ4-F1
#
_cell.length_a   1.000
_cell.length_b   1.000
_cell.length_c   1.000
_cell.angle_alpha   90.00
_cell.angle_beta   90.00
_cell.angle_gamma   90.00
#
_symmetry.space_group_name_H-M   'P 1'
#
loop_
_entity.id
_entity.type
_entity.pdbx_description
1 polymer ?
#
loop_
_entity_poly.entity_id
_entity_poly.type
_entity_poly.pdbx_seq_one_letter_code
_entity_poly.pdbx_strand_id
1 'polypeptide(L)'
;MHKPFIHCFKTAKEYYVYDVNTDKIIQVSFETYNFLENNIWDEKAEREIEKLINEGYLKRTRVEEVKHFATDFLESYLENRMNQLVLQVTQKCNLRCSYCVYSGDYKNRNHSQKEMSWETAKEAVDYLYGHSMSSEDIYISFYGGEPLLMFRLIKEVVEYVKREYCQRTVHFNRIK
;
A
#
# COMPACT_ATOMS: atom_id res chain seq x y z
N MET A 1 22.63 20.96 22.68
CA MET A 1 22.50 20.81 21.21
C MET A 1 21.33 19.87 20.94
N HIS A 2 20.34 20.26 20.14
CA HIS A 2 19.25 19.35 19.78
C HIS A 2 19.77 18.26 18.82
N LYS A 3 19.50 17.00 19.14
CA LYS A 3 19.89 15.81 18.35
C LYS A 3 19.16 15.84 17.00
N PRO A 4 19.82 15.47 15.88
CA PRO A 4 19.12 15.32 14.59
C PRO A 4 18.03 14.25 14.66
N PHE A 5 17.06 14.31 13.76
CA PHE A 5 15.96 13.34 13.70
C PHE A 5 16.43 12.06 13.01
N ILE A 6 17.04 11.19 13.80
CA ILE A 6 17.64 9.94 13.33
C ILE A 6 17.30 8.76 14.24
N HIS A 7 17.38 7.56 13.67
CA HIS A 7 17.39 6.30 14.41
C HIS A 7 18.62 5.48 14.03
N CYS A 8 19.52 5.25 15.00
CA CYS A 8 20.69 4.42 14.76
C CYS A 8 20.34 2.95 15.00
N PHE A 9 20.79 2.08 14.11
CA PHE A 9 20.65 0.63 14.31
C PHE A 9 21.86 -0.10 13.69
N LYS A 10 22.02 -1.38 14.02
CA LYS A 10 23.10 -2.21 13.50
C LYS A 10 22.60 -3.57 13.10
N THR A 11 23.26 -4.18 12.13
CA THR A 11 23.05 -5.58 11.77
C THR A 11 24.25 -6.41 12.25
N ALA A 12 24.28 -7.69 11.90
CA ALA A 12 25.43 -8.55 12.22
C ALA A 12 26.74 -8.12 11.54
N LYS A 13 26.68 -7.25 10.51
CA LYS A 13 27.85 -6.85 9.72
C LYS A 13 28.21 -5.39 9.92
N GLU A 14 27.23 -4.49 9.86
CA GLU A 14 27.46 -3.06 9.66
C GLU A 14 26.56 -2.20 10.54
N TYR A 15 26.92 -0.91 10.63
CA TYR A 15 26.22 0.12 11.39
C TYR A 15 25.49 1.08 10.47
N TYR A 16 24.30 1.51 10.89
CA TYR A 16 23.40 2.31 10.08
C TYR A 16 22.74 3.45 10.85
N VAL A 17 22.37 4.47 10.10
CA VAL A 17 21.54 5.58 10.55
C VAL A 17 20.36 5.69 9.59
N TYR A 18 19.15 5.60 10.13
CA TYR A 18 17.93 6.00 9.44
C TYR A 18 17.72 7.50 9.66
N ASP A 19 17.78 8.28 8.58
CA ASP A 19 17.50 9.72 8.57
C ASP A 19 16.02 9.95 8.26
N VAL A 20 15.27 10.46 9.24
CA VAL A 20 13.82 10.61 9.16
C VAL A 20 13.41 11.67 8.12
N ASN A 21 14.21 12.71 7.95
CA ASN A 21 13.86 13.83 7.07
C ASN A 21 14.03 13.50 5.59
N THR A 22 14.89 12.55 5.29
CA THR A 22 15.16 12.11 3.91
C THR A 22 14.61 10.73 3.60
N ASP A 23 14.08 10.02 4.61
CA ASP A 23 13.61 8.63 4.53
C ASP A 23 14.67 7.67 3.97
N LYS A 24 15.94 7.89 4.34
CA LYS A 24 17.07 7.09 3.88
C LYS A 24 17.76 6.34 5.00
N ILE A 25 18.23 5.14 4.67
CA ILE A 25 19.14 4.34 5.49
C ILE A 25 20.55 4.54 4.96
N ILE A 26 21.46 4.97 5.83
CA ILE A 26 22.84 5.30 5.51
C ILE A 26 23.74 4.38 6.31
N GLN A 27 24.63 3.65 5.64
CA GLN A 27 25.69 2.91 6.33
C GLN A 27 26.74 3.90 6.82
N VAL A 28 27.18 3.74 8.07
CA VAL A 28 28.16 4.61 8.71
C VAL A 28 29.24 3.77 9.39
N SER A 29 30.39 4.40 9.69
CA SER A 29 31.42 3.76 10.51
C SER A 29 30.95 3.47 11.95
N PHE A 30 31.65 2.58 12.64
CA PHE A 30 31.41 2.29 14.05
C PHE A 30 31.58 3.54 14.92
N GLU A 31 32.59 4.34 14.60
CA GLU A 31 32.90 5.61 15.26
C GLU A 31 31.71 6.58 15.12
N THR A 32 31.20 6.79 13.90
CA THR A 32 30.03 7.64 13.65
C THR A 32 28.77 7.12 14.34
N TYR A 33 28.54 5.80 14.30
CA TYR A 33 27.42 5.18 15.01
C TYR A 33 27.49 5.45 16.51
N ASN A 34 28.65 5.23 17.14
CA ASN A 34 28.82 5.47 18.58
C ASN A 34 28.70 6.94 18.94
N PHE A 35 29.16 7.84 18.09
CA PHE A 35 28.95 9.27 18.30
C PHE A 35 27.47 9.63 18.27
N LEU A 36 26.74 9.20 17.24
CA LEU A 36 25.33 9.55 17.05
C LEU A 36 24.40 8.87 18.08
N GLU A 37 24.74 7.66 18.52
CA GLU A 37 23.95 6.91 19.49
C GLU A 37 24.32 7.23 20.94
N ASN A 38 25.61 7.21 21.26
CA ASN A 38 26.13 7.25 22.63
C ASN A 38 26.85 8.56 22.99
N ASN A 39 26.98 9.52 22.06
CA ASN A 39 27.74 10.78 22.23
C ASN A 39 29.23 10.57 22.58
N ILE A 40 29.84 9.49 22.08
CA ILE A 40 31.28 9.22 22.25
C ILE A 40 32.03 9.86 21.08
N TRP A 41 32.86 10.87 21.37
CA TRP A 41 33.60 11.63 20.34
C TRP A 41 34.78 10.85 19.76
N ASP A 42 34.95 10.96 18.44
CA ASP A 42 36.06 10.44 17.65
C ASP A 42 36.30 11.34 16.42
N GLU A 43 37.56 11.66 16.10
CA GLU A 43 37.91 12.55 14.98
C GLU A 43 37.45 11.99 13.61
N LYS A 44 37.42 10.66 13.44
CA LYS A 44 36.92 10.03 12.22
C LYS A 44 35.40 10.20 12.08
N ALA A 45 34.69 10.13 13.20
CA ALA A 45 33.24 10.37 13.23
C ALA A 45 32.91 11.79 12.78
N GLU A 46 33.68 12.78 13.24
CA GLU A 46 33.46 14.19 12.89
C GLU A 46 33.52 14.42 11.38
N ARG A 47 34.53 13.86 10.69
CA ARG A 47 34.68 13.99 9.23
C ARG A 47 33.52 13.36 8.45
N GLU A 48 33.06 12.18 8.87
CA GLU A 48 31.94 11.50 8.22
C GLU A 48 30.62 12.23 8.48
N ILE A 49 30.42 12.76 9.69
CA ILE A 49 29.24 13.56 10.04
C ILE A 49 29.18 14.86 9.23
N GLU A 50 30.29 15.57 9.11
CA GLU A 50 30.36 16.76 8.26
C GLU A 50 30.01 16.45 6.81
N LYS A 51 30.52 15.34 6.28
CA LYS A 51 30.16 14.86 4.94
C LYS A 51 28.65 14.61 4.84
N LEU A 52 28.05 13.90 5.79
CA LEU A 52 26.62 13.61 5.81
C LEU A 52 25.77 14.88 5.87
N ILE A 53 26.17 15.87 6.69
CA ILE A 53 25.49 17.17 6.77
C ILE A 53 25.57 17.92 5.43
N ASN A 54 26.74 17.93 4.79
CA ASN A 54 26.95 18.58 3.49
C ASN A 54 26.13 17.91 2.36
N GLU A 55 25.89 16.60 2.46
CA GLU A 55 25.00 15.86 1.57
C GLU A 55 23.51 16.08 1.90
N GLY A 56 23.20 16.83 2.96
CA GLY A 56 21.84 17.20 3.36
C GLY A 56 21.16 16.24 4.34
N TYR A 57 21.92 15.33 4.95
CA TYR A 57 21.46 14.44 6.03
C TYR A 57 21.64 15.08 7.41
N LEU A 58 21.18 14.39 8.46
CA LEU A 58 21.29 14.78 9.86
C LEU A 58 20.64 16.13 10.15
N LYS A 59 19.57 16.44 9.42
CA LYS A 59 18.80 17.68 9.62
C LYS A 59 18.12 17.69 10.99
N ARG A 60 18.14 18.86 11.62
CA ARG A 60 17.51 19.12 12.92
C ARG A 60 16.11 19.71 12.80
N THR A 61 15.71 20.12 11.61
CA THR A 61 14.35 20.56 11.33
C THR A 61 13.46 19.34 11.16
N ARG A 62 12.17 19.47 11.49
CA ARG A 62 11.18 18.44 11.23
C ARG A 62 10.45 18.79 9.95
N VAL A 63 10.12 17.78 9.13
CA VAL A 63 9.19 17.98 8.01
C VAL A 63 7.83 18.38 8.58
N GLU A 64 7.31 19.53 8.15
CA GLU A 64 6.00 20.05 8.59
C GLU A 64 4.86 19.52 7.71
N GLU A 65 5.13 19.33 6.42
CA GLU A 65 4.15 18.84 5.44
C GLU A 65 4.81 17.88 4.45
N VAL A 66 4.16 16.76 4.19
CA VAL A 66 4.52 15.81 3.13
C VAL A 66 3.37 15.79 2.13
N LYS A 67 3.63 16.24 0.91
CA LYS A 67 2.66 16.20 -0.20
C LYS A 67 3.16 15.25 -1.27
N HIS A 68 2.32 14.29 -1.66
CA HIS A 68 2.62 13.41 -2.77
C HIS A 68 2.43 14.16 -4.10
N PHE A 69 3.31 13.97 -5.08
CA PHE A 69 3.19 14.66 -6.38
C PHE A 69 1.85 14.39 -7.08
N ALA A 70 1.29 13.19 -6.88
CA ALA A 70 -0.01 12.80 -7.44
C ALA A 70 -1.22 13.47 -6.75
N THR A 71 -1.04 14.14 -5.61
CA THR A 71 -2.15 14.78 -4.88
C THR A 71 -2.87 15.80 -5.75
N ASP A 72 -2.15 16.58 -6.55
CA ASP A 72 -2.72 17.60 -7.45
C ASP A 72 -3.48 17.01 -8.64
N PHE A 73 -3.31 15.71 -8.91
CA PHE A 73 -3.94 15.01 -10.03
C PHE A 73 -5.00 14.00 -9.58
N LEU A 74 -5.36 13.99 -8.29
CA LEU A 74 -6.22 12.97 -7.71
C LEU A 74 -7.60 12.93 -8.39
N GLU A 75 -8.22 14.08 -8.63
CA GLU A 75 -9.51 14.16 -9.32
C GLU A 75 -9.43 13.55 -10.73
N SER A 76 -8.43 13.96 -11.51
CA SER A 76 -8.19 13.40 -12.85
C SER A 76 -7.97 11.89 -12.83
N TYR A 77 -7.27 11.38 -11.81
CA TYR A 77 -7.02 9.94 -11.66
C TYR A 77 -8.28 9.16 -11.31
N LEU A 78 -9.11 9.69 -10.41
CA LEU A 78 -10.40 9.11 -10.06
C LEU A 78 -11.37 9.13 -11.25
N GLU A 79 -11.30 10.17 -12.08
CA GLU A 79 -12.16 10.30 -13.25
C GLU A 79 -11.77 9.40 -14.41
N ASN A 80 -10.47 9.13 -14.61
CA ASN A 80 -10.00 8.55 -15.89
C ASN A 80 -9.02 7.38 -15.76
N ARG A 81 -8.44 7.13 -14.59
CA ARG A 81 -7.33 6.16 -14.40
C ARG A 81 -7.65 5.05 -13.42
N MET A 82 -8.92 4.81 -13.12
CA MET A 82 -9.30 3.63 -12.35
C MET A 82 -9.03 2.37 -13.17
N ASN A 83 -8.22 1.46 -12.65
CA ASN A 83 -7.87 0.23 -13.35
C ASN A 83 -8.17 -1.04 -12.53
N GLN A 84 -8.59 -0.93 -11.28
CA GLN A 84 -8.79 -2.07 -10.39
C GLN A 84 -10.12 -2.00 -9.66
N LEU A 85 -10.83 -3.12 -9.64
CA LEU A 85 -12.08 -3.32 -8.92
C LEU A 85 -12.00 -4.63 -8.12
N VAL A 86 -12.31 -4.54 -6.82
CA VAL A 86 -12.43 -5.71 -5.95
C VAL A 86 -13.90 -5.89 -5.55
N LEU A 87 -14.53 -6.94 -6.06
CA LEU A 87 -15.92 -7.28 -5.79
C LEU A 87 -16.00 -8.23 -4.59
N GLN A 88 -16.53 -7.74 -3.47
CA GLN A 88 -16.83 -8.58 -2.32
C GLN A 88 -18.14 -9.35 -2.55
N VAL A 89 -18.09 -10.43 -3.34
CA VAL A 89 -19.28 -11.15 -3.82
C VAL A 89 -20.11 -11.80 -2.71
N THR A 90 -19.49 -12.11 -1.57
CA THR A 90 -20.21 -12.64 -0.40
C THR A 90 -19.48 -12.35 0.91
N GLN A 91 -20.23 -12.25 2.01
CA GLN A 91 -19.68 -12.26 3.37
C GLN A 91 -19.69 -13.66 4.00
N LYS A 92 -20.30 -14.64 3.31
CA LYS A 92 -20.32 -16.05 3.72
C LYS A 92 -18.94 -16.66 3.52
N CYS A 93 -18.54 -17.49 4.47
CA CYS A 93 -17.36 -18.33 4.36
C CYS A 93 -17.71 -19.73 4.88
N ASN A 94 -17.20 -20.77 4.25
CA ASN A 94 -17.30 -22.15 4.71
C ASN A 94 -16.18 -22.54 5.69
N LEU A 95 -15.26 -21.62 5.99
CA LEU A 95 -14.20 -21.76 7.01
C LEU A 95 -14.31 -20.66 8.09
N ARG A 96 -13.58 -20.82 9.19
CA ARG A 96 -13.51 -19.88 10.33
C ARG A 96 -12.07 -19.71 10.82
N CYS A 97 -11.22 -19.15 9.97
CA CYS A 97 -9.81 -18.92 10.31
C CYS A 97 -9.69 -17.93 11.47
N SER A 98 -8.93 -18.27 12.51
CA SER A 98 -8.73 -17.41 13.68
C SER A 98 -8.04 -16.09 13.36
N TYR A 99 -7.19 -16.07 12.33
CA TYR A 99 -6.51 -14.86 11.84
C TYR A 99 -7.35 -14.06 10.83
N CYS A 100 -8.60 -14.44 10.57
CA CYS A 100 -9.45 -13.69 9.65
C CYS A 100 -9.82 -12.34 10.26
N VAL A 101 -9.69 -11.25 9.49
CA VAL A 101 -10.09 -9.90 9.93
C VAL A 101 -11.59 -9.79 10.29
N TYR A 102 -12.40 -10.75 9.84
CA TYR A 102 -13.84 -10.85 10.11
C TYR A 102 -14.19 -11.94 11.15
N SER A 103 -13.20 -12.44 11.92
CA SER A 103 -13.38 -13.47 12.96
C SER A 103 -14.25 -12.98 14.13
N GLY A 104 -14.25 -11.67 14.39
CA GLY A 104 -14.87 -11.05 15.56
C GLY A 104 -13.88 -10.50 16.58
N ASP A 105 -12.57 -10.74 16.40
CA ASP A 105 -11.53 -10.29 17.33
C ASP A 105 -11.05 -8.85 17.07
N TYR A 106 -11.50 -8.25 15.96
CA TYR A 106 -11.12 -6.90 15.52
C TYR A 106 -12.33 -5.96 15.53
N LYS A 107 -12.07 -4.64 15.63
CA LYS A 107 -13.10 -3.59 15.46
C LYS A 107 -13.52 -3.43 13.99
N ASN A 108 -14.14 -4.47 13.44
CA ASN A 108 -14.63 -4.56 12.07
C ASN A 108 -15.97 -5.30 12.05
N ARG A 109 -16.56 -5.48 10.85
CA ARG A 109 -17.70 -6.37 10.68
C ARG A 109 -17.31 -7.83 10.96
N ASN A 110 -18.30 -8.65 11.31
CA ASN A 110 -18.13 -10.11 11.43
C ASN A 110 -18.54 -10.82 10.12
N HIS A 111 -18.34 -12.13 10.08
CA HIS A 111 -18.97 -12.98 9.07
C HIS A 111 -20.50 -12.83 9.09
N SER A 112 -21.10 -12.75 7.90
CA SER A 112 -22.54 -12.64 7.74
C SER A 112 -23.03 -13.42 6.52
N GLN A 113 -24.35 -13.51 6.36
CA GLN A 113 -24.98 -14.21 5.23
C GLN A 113 -25.25 -13.30 4.03
N LYS A 114 -24.66 -12.10 3.98
CA LYS A 114 -24.87 -11.15 2.89
C LYS A 114 -24.18 -11.60 1.61
N GLU A 115 -24.87 -11.45 0.50
CA GLU A 115 -24.39 -11.75 -0.85
C GLU A 115 -24.57 -10.50 -1.71
N MET A 116 -23.66 -10.32 -2.66
CA MET A 116 -23.77 -9.26 -3.66
C MET A 116 -24.84 -9.65 -4.69
N SER A 117 -25.70 -8.69 -5.06
CA SER A 117 -26.65 -8.86 -6.15
C SER A 117 -25.98 -8.72 -7.52
N TRP A 118 -26.62 -9.24 -8.56
CA TRP A 118 -26.16 -9.05 -9.94
C TRP A 118 -26.12 -7.56 -10.30
N GLU A 119 -27.16 -6.82 -9.92
CA GLU A 119 -27.34 -5.41 -10.23
C GLU A 119 -26.20 -4.57 -9.67
N THR A 120 -25.82 -4.80 -8.40
CA THR A 120 -24.69 -4.10 -7.78
C THR A 120 -23.35 -4.48 -8.43
N ALA A 121 -23.15 -5.75 -8.76
CA ALA A 121 -21.92 -6.17 -9.44
C ALA A 121 -21.78 -5.52 -10.82
N LYS A 122 -22.88 -5.46 -11.57
CA LYS A 122 -22.94 -4.79 -12.88
C LYS A 122 -22.65 -3.30 -12.76
N GLU A 123 -23.33 -2.61 -11.84
CA GLU A 123 -23.13 -1.17 -11.63
C GLU A 123 -21.68 -0.84 -11.25
N ALA A 124 -21.04 -1.66 -10.40
CA ALA A 124 -19.65 -1.49 -10.03
C ALA A 124 -18.68 -1.69 -11.21
N VAL A 125 -18.97 -2.67 -12.09
CA VAL A 125 -18.21 -2.87 -13.34
C VAL A 125 -18.39 -1.68 -14.27
N ASP A 126 -19.62 -1.23 -14.50
CA ASP A 126 -19.91 -0.10 -15.37
C ASP A 126 -19.22 1.17 -14.87
N TYR A 127 -19.23 1.38 -13.55
CA TYR A 127 -18.51 2.46 -12.91
C TYR A 127 -17.00 2.39 -13.18
N LEU A 128 -16.36 1.23 -12.96
CA LEU A 128 -14.95 1.04 -13.26
C LEU A 128 -14.63 1.41 -14.72
N TYR A 129 -15.40 0.87 -15.66
CA TYR A 129 -15.15 1.11 -17.08
C TYR A 129 -15.37 2.58 -17.47
N GLY A 130 -16.40 3.23 -16.93
CA GLY A 130 -16.65 4.66 -17.12
C GLY A 130 -15.52 5.57 -16.63
N HIS A 131 -14.74 5.12 -15.64
CA HIS A 131 -13.65 5.89 -15.03
C HIS A 131 -12.25 5.38 -15.40
N SER A 132 -12.15 4.57 -16.46
CA SER A 132 -10.91 3.87 -16.85
C SER A 132 -10.38 4.27 -18.22
N MET A 133 -10.86 5.35 -18.83
CA MET A 133 -10.54 5.72 -20.22
C MET A 133 -9.04 5.79 -20.52
N SER A 134 -8.23 6.18 -19.54
CA SER A 134 -6.76 6.28 -19.63
C SER A 134 -6.01 5.07 -19.06
N SER A 135 -6.71 3.99 -18.73
CA SER A 135 -6.12 2.72 -18.28
C SER A 135 -6.12 1.72 -19.45
N GLU A 136 -4.98 1.07 -19.70
CA GLU A 136 -4.85 0.06 -20.75
C GLU A 136 -5.39 -1.29 -20.28
N ASP A 137 -4.99 -1.70 -19.08
CA ASP A 137 -5.39 -2.95 -18.44
C ASP A 137 -6.40 -2.71 -17.32
N ILE A 138 -7.39 -3.58 -17.24
CA ILE A 138 -8.41 -3.60 -16.19
C ILE A 138 -8.28 -4.86 -15.35
N TYR A 139 -8.35 -4.72 -14.03
CA TYR A 139 -8.24 -5.82 -13.07
C TYR A 139 -9.52 -5.94 -12.27
N ILE A 140 -10.26 -7.03 -12.48
CA ILE A 140 -11.45 -7.36 -11.69
C ILE A 140 -11.12 -8.54 -10.79
N SER A 141 -11.14 -8.31 -9.49
CA SER A 141 -10.84 -9.32 -8.49
C SER A 141 -12.07 -9.69 -7.68
N PHE A 142 -12.30 -10.99 -7.48
CA PHE A 142 -13.38 -11.48 -6.65
C PHE A 142 -12.86 -11.80 -5.24
N TYR A 143 -13.50 -11.19 -4.25
CA TYR A 143 -13.18 -11.30 -2.82
C TYR A 143 -14.45 -11.58 -2.00
N GLY A 144 -14.30 -11.79 -0.70
CA GLY A 144 -15.41 -12.08 0.19
C GLY A 144 -14.98 -12.90 1.40
N GLY A 145 -15.91 -13.67 1.95
CA GLY A 145 -15.55 -14.80 2.79
C GLY A 145 -14.95 -15.91 1.92
N GLU A 146 -15.78 -16.77 1.33
CA GLU A 146 -15.33 -17.68 0.26
C GLU A 146 -16.01 -17.28 -1.06
N PRO A 147 -15.30 -16.61 -1.98
CA PRO A 147 -15.86 -16.14 -3.25
C PRO A 147 -16.48 -17.25 -4.11
N LEU A 148 -15.95 -18.47 -4.05
CA LEU A 148 -16.44 -19.59 -4.86
C LEU A 148 -17.84 -20.09 -4.45
N LEU A 149 -18.35 -19.68 -3.28
CA LEU A 149 -19.76 -19.88 -2.95
C LEU A 149 -20.70 -19.11 -3.90
N MET A 150 -20.21 -18.03 -4.51
CA MET A 150 -20.93 -17.20 -5.48
C MET A 150 -20.43 -17.42 -6.93
N PHE A 151 -20.01 -18.65 -7.26
CA PHE A 151 -19.43 -18.95 -8.59
C PHE A 151 -20.37 -18.60 -9.75
N ARG A 152 -21.69 -18.71 -9.58
CA ARG A 152 -22.67 -18.29 -10.57
C ARG A 152 -22.55 -16.79 -10.89
N LEU A 153 -22.56 -15.94 -9.87
CA LEU A 153 -22.41 -14.49 -10.02
C LEU A 153 -21.06 -14.14 -10.68
N ILE A 154 -19.98 -14.82 -10.27
CA ILE A 154 -18.65 -14.63 -10.88
C ILE A 154 -18.70 -14.89 -12.39
N LYS A 155 -19.36 -15.97 -12.83
CA LYS A 155 -19.52 -16.25 -14.27
C LYS A 155 -20.34 -15.18 -14.97
N GLU A 156 -21.48 -14.78 -14.40
CA GLU A 156 -22.34 -13.74 -14.97
C GLU A 156 -21.54 -12.42 -15.16
N VAL A 157 -20.70 -12.05 -14.19
CA VAL A 157 -19.81 -10.86 -14.30
C VAL A 157 -18.76 -11.03 -15.41
N VAL A 158 -18.07 -12.17 -15.46
CA VAL A 158 -17.04 -12.42 -16.48
C VAL A 158 -17.63 -12.41 -17.88
N GLU A 159 -18.79 -13.04 -18.08
CA GLU A 159 -19.51 -13.08 -19.35
C GLU A 159 -19.96 -11.68 -19.78
N TYR A 160 -20.53 -10.90 -18.86
CA TYR A 160 -20.92 -9.51 -19.11
C TYR A 160 -19.73 -8.65 -19.54
N VAL A 161 -18.62 -8.70 -18.79
CA VAL A 161 -17.43 -7.90 -19.11
C VAL A 161 -16.87 -8.27 -20.47
N LYS A 162 -16.75 -9.56 -20.77
CA LYS A 162 -16.26 -10.03 -22.08
C LYS A 162 -17.19 -9.66 -23.24
N ARG A 163 -18.48 -9.53 -22.99
CA ARG A 163 -19.48 -9.16 -24.00
C ARG A 163 -19.50 -7.65 -24.25
N GLU A 164 -19.63 -6.83 -23.21
CA GLU A 164 -19.79 -5.38 -23.34
C GLU A 164 -18.46 -4.64 -23.53
N TYR A 165 -17.37 -5.14 -22.95
CA TYR A 165 -16.05 -4.50 -22.95
C TYR A 165 -15.00 -5.33 -23.69
N CYS A 166 -15.39 -5.99 -24.78
CA CYS A 166 -14.56 -6.92 -25.55
C CYS A 166 -13.28 -6.31 -26.14
N GLN A 167 -13.22 -4.98 -26.31
CA GLN A 167 -12.06 -4.24 -26.84
C GLN A 167 -11.01 -3.90 -25.77
N ARG A 168 -11.27 -4.22 -24.50
CA ARG A 168 -10.44 -3.83 -23.37
C ARG A 168 -9.69 -5.04 -22.85
N THR A 169 -8.40 -4.89 -22.55
CA THR A 169 -7.64 -5.95 -21.88
C THR A 169 -8.10 -6.05 -20.43
N VAL A 170 -8.63 -7.20 -20.05
CA VAL A 170 -9.15 -7.45 -18.71
C VAL A 170 -8.56 -8.71 -18.10
N HIS A 171 -8.17 -8.59 -16.84
CA HIS A 171 -7.64 -9.67 -16.01
C HIS A 171 -8.60 -9.97 -14.87
N PHE A 172 -8.95 -11.25 -14.72
CA PHE A 172 -9.79 -11.72 -13.64
C PHE A 172 -8.94 -12.49 -12.64
N ASN A 173 -9.01 -12.10 -11.36
CA ASN A 173 -8.28 -12.77 -10.29
C ASN A 173 -9.22 -13.10 -9.13
N ARG A 174 -8.82 -14.05 -8.30
CA ARG A 174 -9.45 -14.30 -6.99
C ARG A 174 -8.47 -13.91 -5.91
N ILE A 175 -8.89 -13.01 -5.01
CA ILE A 175 -8.10 -12.66 -3.83
C ILE A 175 -8.33 -13.76 -2.80
N LYS A 176 -7.25 -14.39 -2.35
CA LYS A 176 -7.24 -15.38 -1.27
C LYS A 176 -7.20 -14.70 0.08
#